data_AF-A0A1E4B5T7-F1
#
_entry.id   AF-A0A1E4B5T7-F1
#
_cell.length_a   1.000
_cell.length_b   1.000
_cell.length_c   1.000
_cell.angle_alpha   90.00
_cell.angle_beta   90.00
_cell.angle_gamma   90.00
#
_symmetry.space_group_name_H-M   'P 1'
#
loop_
_entity.id
_entity.type
_entity.pdbx_description
1 polymer ?
#
loop_
_entity_poly.entity_id
_entity_poly.type
_entity_poly.pdbx_seq_one_letter_code
_entity_poly.pdbx_strand_id
1 'polypeptide(L)'
;MTPRLLAAGTPQAGLRRRHLVTGALVLLGWGPPLGAQEVRAPIRSLFGDVAVVLRQAPDGALGIGISGAERTLTLTVRASDARRWADSAARLTVALPRPGRRARMANDRVQRARVVLEEPGLGTGSLVLSRVDSAGTRQFLLYADDAQLKGIRQPMELDEARTLVRQVRRAATPPPKPTSRRRRP
;
A
#
# COMPACT_ATOMS: atom_id res chain seq x y z
N MET A 1 28.32 45.80 2.61
CA MET A 1 29.38 45.20 3.45
C MET A 1 29.56 43.73 3.04
N THR A 2 30.70 43.48 2.39
CA THR A 2 31.42 42.22 2.11
C THR A 2 30.66 40.94 1.70
N PRO A 3 30.67 40.59 0.41
CA PRO A 3 30.45 39.23 -0.09
C PRO A 3 31.74 38.39 0.03
N ARG A 4 31.63 37.11 0.42
CA ARG A 4 32.76 36.17 0.47
C ARG A 4 32.61 35.11 -0.61
N LEU A 5 33.29 35.36 -1.73
CA LEU A 5 33.64 34.42 -2.79
C LEU A 5 34.80 33.52 -2.33
N LEU A 6 34.70 32.20 -2.56
CA LEU A 6 35.77 31.20 -2.57
C LEU A 6 35.15 29.89 -3.09
N ALA A 7 35.77 29.08 -3.95
CA ALA A 7 36.82 29.21 -4.94
C ALA A 7 36.72 27.94 -5.80
N ALA A 8 37.21 28.02 -7.02
CA ALA A 8 37.31 26.93 -7.99
C ALA A 8 38.25 25.81 -7.52
N GLY A 9 37.93 24.57 -7.90
CA GLY A 9 38.81 23.41 -7.85
C GLY A 9 38.59 22.55 -9.10
N THR A 10 39.53 22.65 -10.02
CA THR A 10 39.61 22.09 -11.38
C THR A 10 39.96 20.58 -11.40
N PRO A 11 39.97 19.93 -12.58
CA PRO A 11 39.64 18.51 -12.77
C PRO A 11 40.85 17.59 -12.62
N GLN A 12 40.60 16.30 -12.42
CA GLN A 12 41.64 15.29 -12.62
C GLN A 12 41.14 14.09 -13.42
N ALA A 13 41.82 13.91 -14.55
CA ALA A 13 41.70 12.85 -15.54
C ALA A 13 42.46 11.59 -15.11
N GLY A 14 42.12 10.47 -15.77
CA GLY A 14 42.91 9.23 -15.79
C GLY A 14 42.28 8.17 -14.89
N LEU A 15 41.95 6.97 -15.35
CA LEU A 15 42.80 6.09 -16.15
C LEU A 15 41.92 5.05 -16.85
N ARG A 16 42.12 4.87 -18.15
CA ARG A 16 41.61 3.71 -18.89
C ARG A 16 42.41 2.47 -18.45
N ARG A 17 41.76 1.52 -17.77
CA ARG A 17 42.25 0.13 -17.70
C ARG A 17 41.33 -0.76 -18.53
N ARG A 18 41.80 -1.07 -19.74
CA ARG A 18 41.28 -2.15 -20.57
C ARG A 18 41.82 -3.46 -19.98
N HIS A 19 41.00 -4.16 -19.21
CA HIS A 19 41.27 -5.55 -18.87
C HIS A 19 40.56 -6.43 -19.90
N LEU A 20 41.36 -7.01 -20.80
CA LEU A 20 41.04 -8.22 -21.53
C LEU A 20 40.93 -9.36 -20.50
N VAL A 21 39.70 -9.70 -20.12
CA VAL A 21 39.43 -10.90 -19.32
C VAL A 21 39.06 -12.01 -20.30
N THR A 22 40.06 -12.81 -20.61
CA THR A 22 39.97 -14.07 -21.33
C THR A 22 39.31 -15.12 -20.45
N GLY A 23 38.25 -15.75 -20.97
CA GLY A 23 37.98 -17.17 -20.78
C GLY A 23 37.50 -17.64 -19.40
N ALA A 24 36.17 -17.74 -19.25
CA ALA A 24 35.56 -18.84 -18.51
C ALA A 24 34.18 -19.10 -19.12
N LEU A 25 34.10 -20.07 -20.04
CA LEU A 25 32.86 -20.60 -20.58
C LEU A 25 32.20 -21.43 -19.47
N VAL A 26 31.46 -20.76 -18.59
CA VAL A 26 30.60 -21.44 -17.61
C VAL A 26 29.44 -22.04 -18.38
N LEU A 27 29.41 -23.37 -18.46
CA LEU A 27 28.25 -24.15 -18.86
C LEU A 27 27.12 -23.84 -17.86
N LEU A 28 26.32 -22.83 -18.18
CA LEU A 28 25.07 -22.52 -17.50
C LEU A 28 24.16 -23.73 -17.67
N GLY A 29 24.16 -24.59 -16.64
CA GLY A 29 23.14 -25.60 -16.48
C GLY A 29 21.78 -24.92 -16.60
N TRP A 30 20.99 -25.37 -17.58
CA TRP A 30 19.55 -25.18 -17.62
C TRP A 30 18.93 -25.91 -16.42
N GLY A 31 19.13 -25.35 -15.23
CA GLY A 31 18.23 -25.63 -14.13
C GLY A 31 16.85 -25.10 -14.51
N PRO A 32 15.76 -25.83 -14.21
CA PRO A 32 14.43 -25.27 -14.37
C PRO A 32 14.38 -23.93 -13.62
N PRO A 33 13.72 -22.89 -14.17
CA PRO A 33 13.61 -21.61 -13.48
C PRO A 33 13.01 -21.90 -12.11
N LEU A 34 13.82 -21.73 -11.06
CA LEU A 34 13.38 -21.79 -9.68
C LEU A 34 12.14 -20.89 -9.59
N GLY A 35 11.03 -21.51 -9.22
CA GLY A 35 9.66 -21.12 -9.58
C GLY A 35 9.46 -19.62 -9.75
N ALA A 36 9.13 -19.20 -10.98
CA ALA A 36 8.62 -17.88 -11.26
C ALA A 36 7.38 -17.65 -10.40
N GLN A 37 7.56 -16.97 -9.27
CA GLN A 37 6.47 -16.57 -8.40
C GLN A 37 5.57 -15.66 -9.23
N GLU A 38 4.34 -16.10 -9.48
CA GLU A 38 3.39 -15.41 -10.34
C GLU A 38 3.10 -14.02 -9.76
N VAL A 39 3.77 -12.99 -10.30
CA VAL A 39 3.62 -11.61 -9.85
C VAL A 39 2.25 -11.14 -10.30
N ARG A 40 1.33 -10.98 -9.34
CA ARG A 40 -0.02 -10.50 -9.63
C ARG A 40 0.04 -9.07 -10.18
N ALA A 41 -0.75 -8.82 -11.22
CA ALA A 41 -0.91 -7.47 -11.74
C ALA A 41 -1.40 -6.51 -10.63
N PRO A 42 -0.88 -5.27 -10.58
CA PRO A 42 -1.28 -4.31 -9.57
C PRO A 42 -2.77 -3.94 -9.72
N ILE A 43 -3.46 -3.81 -8.59
CA ILE A 43 -4.84 -3.30 -8.56
C ILE A 43 -4.78 -1.79 -8.53
N ARG A 44 -5.45 -1.12 -9.47
CA ARG A 44 -5.50 0.35 -9.56
C ARG A 44 -6.93 0.81 -9.43
N SER A 45 -7.17 1.86 -8.64
CA SER A 45 -8.51 2.41 -8.43
C SER A 45 -8.45 3.89 -8.11
N LEU A 46 -9.55 4.60 -8.35
CA LEU A 46 -9.72 6.01 -8.07
C LEU A 46 -10.87 6.15 -7.07
N PHE A 47 -10.66 6.92 -6.01
CA PHE A 47 -11.65 7.23 -4.96
C PHE A 47 -11.68 8.74 -4.75
N GLY A 48 -12.75 9.40 -5.18
CA GLY A 48 -12.76 10.84 -5.39
C GLY A 48 -11.55 11.31 -6.21
N ASP A 49 -10.71 12.16 -5.62
CA ASP A 49 -9.52 12.75 -6.25
C ASP A 49 -8.21 11.99 -5.94
N VAL A 50 -8.32 10.82 -5.30
CA VAL A 50 -7.16 10.02 -4.88
C VAL A 50 -7.07 8.71 -5.63
N ALA A 51 -5.94 8.51 -6.31
CA ALA A 51 -5.59 7.24 -6.95
C ALA A 51 -4.92 6.30 -5.95
N VAL A 52 -5.37 5.06 -5.89
CA VAL A 52 -4.80 4.00 -5.03
C VAL A 52 -4.29 2.86 -5.90
N VAL A 53 -3.07 2.41 -5.62
CA VAL A 53 -2.39 1.30 -6.29
C VAL A 53 -1.97 0.27 -5.25
N LEU A 54 -2.44 -0.96 -5.41
CA LEU A 54 -2.07 -2.09 -4.55
C LEU A 54 -1.19 -3.06 -5.32
N ARG A 55 0.00 -3.35 -4.82
CA ARG A 55 0.95 -4.27 -5.44
C ARG A 55 1.48 -5.25 -4.41
N GLN A 56 1.34 -6.54 -4.69
CA GLN A 56 1.97 -7.57 -3.87
C GLN A 56 3.47 -7.63 -4.19
N ALA A 57 4.30 -7.63 -3.15
CA ALA A 57 5.74 -7.79 -3.26
C ALA A 57 6.12 -9.29 -3.16
N PRO A 58 7.27 -9.70 -3.73
CA PRO A 58 7.70 -11.11 -3.74
C PRO A 58 7.90 -11.70 -2.33
N ASP A 59 8.29 -10.86 -1.37
CA ASP A 59 8.53 -11.18 0.05
C ASP A 59 7.23 -11.38 0.87
N GLY A 60 6.06 -11.23 0.24
CA GLY A 60 4.77 -11.34 0.92
C GLY A 60 4.29 -10.03 1.57
N ALA A 61 5.00 -8.92 1.36
CA ALA A 61 4.48 -7.59 1.70
C ALA A 61 3.45 -7.11 0.65
N LEU A 62 2.65 -6.12 1.05
CA LEU A 62 1.72 -5.39 0.21
C LEU A 62 2.19 -3.93 0.15
N GLY A 63 2.57 -3.49 -1.04
CA GLY A 63 2.76 -2.07 -1.36
C GLY A 63 1.42 -1.39 -1.63
N ILE A 64 1.17 -0.26 -0.98
CA ILE A 64 -0.01 0.58 -1.09
C ILE A 64 0.46 1.97 -1.51
N GLY A 65 0.33 2.30 -2.79
CA GLY A 65 0.54 3.63 -3.32
C GLY A 65 -0.75 4.44 -3.24
N ILE A 66 -0.68 5.69 -2.77
CA ILE A 66 -1.81 6.61 -2.66
C ILE A 66 -1.37 7.95 -3.23
N SER A 67 -2.01 8.43 -4.28
CA SER A 67 -1.69 9.70 -4.94
C SER A 67 -2.89 10.62 -4.93
N GLY A 68 -2.76 11.76 -4.26
CA GLY A 68 -3.71 12.88 -4.35
C GLY A 68 -3.15 14.02 -5.20
N ALA A 69 -3.83 15.16 -5.21
CA ALA A 69 -3.45 16.33 -6.00
C ALA A 69 -2.06 16.89 -5.64
N GLU A 70 -1.73 16.94 -4.34
CA GLU A 70 -0.51 17.60 -3.86
C GLU A 70 0.65 16.64 -3.60
N ARG A 71 0.36 15.34 -3.47
CA ARG A 71 1.37 14.36 -3.04
C ARG A 71 1.04 12.92 -3.37
N THR A 72 2.10 12.13 -3.38
CA THR A 72 2.05 10.68 -3.50
C THR A 72 2.74 10.05 -2.30
N LEU A 73 2.07 9.08 -1.68
CA LEU A 73 2.55 8.30 -0.56
C LEU A 73 2.70 6.83 -1.00
N THR A 74 3.68 6.13 -0.45
CA THR A 74 3.82 4.69 -0.63
C THR A 74 4.03 4.05 0.73
N LEU A 75 3.15 3.11 1.08
CA LEU A 75 3.23 2.32 2.30
C LEU A 75 3.58 0.89 1.94
N THR A 76 4.47 0.27 2.70
CA THR A 76 4.77 -1.16 2.55
C THR A 76 4.39 -1.85 3.84
N VAL A 77 3.43 -2.77 3.77
CA VAL A 77 2.84 -3.42 4.94
C VAL A 77 2.91 -4.93 4.79
N ARG A 78 2.99 -5.69 5.89
CA ARG A 78 2.85 -7.15 5.79
C ARG A 78 1.45 -7.50 5.30
N ALA A 79 1.31 -8.53 4.46
CA ALA A 79 0.00 -8.98 3.99
C ALA A 79 -0.93 -9.38 5.15
N SER A 80 -0.39 -9.93 6.24
CA SER A 80 -1.17 -10.24 7.45
C SER A 80 -1.82 -9.01 8.08
N ASP A 81 -1.11 -7.89 8.13
CA ASP A 81 -1.58 -6.66 8.77
C ASP A 81 -2.56 -5.92 7.86
N ALA A 82 -2.30 -5.89 6.54
CA ALA A 82 -3.27 -5.42 5.55
C ALA A 82 -4.59 -6.20 5.62
N ARG A 83 -4.53 -7.52 5.84
CA ARG A 83 -5.73 -8.35 5.99
C ARG A 83 -6.48 -8.01 7.28
N ARG A 84 -5.78 -7.91 8.42
CA ARG A 84 -6.37 -7.51 9.71
C ARG A 84 -7.01 -6.12 9.63
N TRP A 85 -6.37 -5.20 8.93
CA TRP A 85 -6.92 -3.88 8.62
C TRP A 85 -8.22 -3.99 7.85
N ALA A 86 -8.21 -4.73 6.73
CA ALA A 86 -9.38 -4.87 5.88
C ALA A 86 -10.55 -5.55 6.64
N ASP A 87 -10.25 -6.51 7.51
CA ASP A 87 -11.25 -7.16 8.37
C ASP A 87 -11.85 -6.19 9.40
N SER A 88 -11.05 -5.31 9.97
CA SER A 88 -11.51 -4.27 10.89
C SER A 88 -12.30 -3.18 10.17
N ALA A 89 -11.79 -2.72 9.03
CA ALA A 89 -12.41 -1.72 8.17
C ALA A 89 -13.74 -2.22 7.59
N ALA A 90 -13.86 -3.52 7.27
CA ALA A 90 -15.12 -4.12 6.82
C ALA A 90 -16.23 -3.91 7.85
N ARG A 91 -15.94 -4.01 9.16
CA ARG A 91 -16.91 -3.79 10.24
C ARG A 91 -17.45 -2.35 10.26
N LEU A 92 -16.64 -1.37 9.83
CA LEU A 92 -17.09 0.01 9.69
C LEU A 92 -18.10 0.18 8.54
N THR A 93 -17.96 -0.59 7.48
CA THR A 93 -18.79 -0.51 6.26
C THR A 93 -20.08 -1.34 6.31
N VAL A 94 -20.30 -2.11 7.38
CA VAL A 94 -21.56 -2.84 7.60
C VAL A 94 -22.67 -1.84 7.89
N ALA A 95 -23.86 -2.07 7.32
CA ALA A 95 -25.03 -1.24 7.58
C ALA A 95 -25.42 -1.32 9.07
N LEU A 96 -25.65 -0.16 9.72
CA LEU A 96 -26.23 -0.14 11.05
C LEU A 96 -27.64 -0.76 11.03
N PRO A 97 -28.06 -1.45 12.12
CA PRO A 97 -29.44 -1.87 12.29
C PRO A 97 -30.39 -0.67 12.23
N ARG A 98 -31.55 -0.88 11.57
CA ARG A 98 -32.55 0.16 11.27
C ARG A 98 -32.88 1.06 12.46
N PRO A 99 -33.15 2.36 12.21
CA PRO A 99 -33.54 3.33 13.23
C PRO A 99 -34.95 3.00 13.74
N GLY A 100 -35.03 2.08 14.70
CA GLY A 100 -36.29 1.71 15.35
C GLY A 100 -36.13 1.25 16.80
N ARG A 101 -34.91 0.86 17.22
CA ARG A 101 -34.69 0.33 18.59
C ARG A 101 -33.82 1.20 19.49
N ARG A 102 -33.05 2.17 18.97
CA ARG A 102 -32.06 2.95 19.77
C ARG A 102 -31.84 4.40 19.30
N ALA A 103 -32.82 5.01 18.63
CA ALA A 103 -32.67 6.36 18.07
C ALA A 103 -32.66 7.51 19.10
N ARG A 104 -32.80 7.24 20.40
CA ARG A 104 -32.86 8.26 21.46
C ARG A 104 -31.51 8.70 22.06
N MET A 105 -30.37 8.21 21.55
CA MET A 105 -29.04 8.62 22.05
C MET A 105 -28.01 8.75 20.90
N ALA A 106 -28.34 9.53 19.87
CA ALA A 106 -27.40 9.88 18.82
C ALA A 106 -26.42 10.96 19.33
N ASN A 107 -25.53 10.59 20.25
CA ASN A 107 -24.28 11.33 20.43
C ASN A 107 -23.40 11.05 19.20
N ASP A 108 -22.72 12.07 18.67
CA ASP A 108 -21.74 11.89 17.59
C ASP A 108 -20.74 10.80 17.97
N ARG A 109 -20.67 9.73 17.17
CA ARG A 109 -19.76 8.60 17.41
C ARG A 109 -18.75 8.50 16.29
N VAL A 110 -17.48 8.49 16.66
CA VAL A 110 -16.36 8.26 15.75
C VAL A 110 -15.85 6.83 15.93
N GLN A 111 -15.86 6.04 14.85
CA GLN A 111 -15.27 4.70 14.82
C GLN A 111 -14.09 4.67 13.85
N ARG A 112 -13.01 3.96 14.19
CA ARG A 112 -11.77 3.96 13.41
C ARG A 112 -11.20 2.56 13.26
N ALA A 113 -10.67 2.26 12.08
CA ALA A 113 -9.85 1.10 11.79
C ALA A 113 -8.48 1.61 11.29
N ARG A 114 -7.39 1.15 11.91
CA ARG A 114 -6.04 1.68 11.70
C ARG A 114 -5.04 0.54 11.52
N VAL A 115 -4.09 0.75 10.62
CA VAL A 115 -2.80 0.06 10.61
C VAL A 115 -1.70 1.09 10.78
N VAL A 116 -0.72 0.74 11.61
CA VAL A 116 0.46 1.56 11.91
C VAL A 116 1.67 0.75 11.50
N LEU A 117 2.61 1.39 10.81
CA LEU A 117 3.87 0.79 10.42
C LEU A 117 4.96 1.37 11.31
N GLU A 118 5.42 0.55 12.24
CA GLU A 118 6.53 0.84 13.15
C GLU A 118 7.57 -0.30 13.12
N GLU A 119 7.69 -1.00 11.99
CA GLU A 119 8.68 -2.08 11.86
C GLU A 119 10.05 -1.54 11.39
N PRO A 120 11.17 -1.93 12.02
CA PRO A 120 12.50 -1.59 11.55
C PRO A 120 12.71 -2.06 10.10
N GLY A 121 12.89 -1.12 9.16
CA GLY A 121 13.16 -1.41 7.75
C GLY A 121 11.95 -1.37 6.81
N LEU A 122 10.72 -1.26 7.31
CA LEU A 122 9.53 -0.91 6.52
C LEU A 122 9.23 0.57 6.76
N GLY A 123 9.06 1.36 5.69
CA GLY A 123 8.85 2.80 5.81
C GLY A 123 7.76 3.15 6.83
N THR A 124 8.05 4.09 7.73
CA THR A 124 7.11 4.55 8.76
C THR A 124 5.90 5.20 8.09
N GLY A 125 4.70 4.92 8.59
CA GLY A 125 3.47 5.49 8.06
C GLY A 125 2.22 4.82 8.63
N SER A 126 1.04 5.35 8.28
CA SER A 126 -0.22 4.78 8.73
C SER A 126 -1.29 4.83 7.66
N LEU A 127 -2.21 3.87 7.73
CA LEU A 127 -3.42 3.83 6.91
C LEU A 127 -4.63 3.68 7.83
N VAL A 128 -5.50 4.68 7.81
CA VAL A 128 -6.66 4.78 8.69
C VAL A 128 -7.93 4.96 7.85
N LEU A 129 -8.92 4.11 8.10
CA LEU A 129 -10.29 4.34 7.67
C LEU A 129 -11.12 4.72 8.88
N SER A 130 -11.72 5.90 8.85
CA SER A 130 -12.63 6.38 9.89
C SER A 130 -14.05 6.44 9.38
N ARG A 131 -15.01 6.18 10.27
CA ARG A 131 -16.43 6.43 10.06
C ARG A 131 -16.91 7.46 11.09
N VAL A 132 -17.60 8.49 10.61
CA VAL A 132 -18.27 9.49 11.42
C VAL A 132 -19.76 9.34 11.19
N ASP A 133 -20.49 8.99 12.24
CA ASP A 133 -21.96 8.93 12.21
C ASP A 133 -22.48 10.19 12.94
N SER A 134 -23.19 11.07 12.22
CA SER A 134 -23.76 12.31 12.77
C SER A 134 -25.17 12.57 12.26
N ALA A 135 -26.13 12.75 13.18
CA ALA A 135 -27.53 13.15 12.92
C ALA A 135 -28.20 12.54 11.67
N GLY A 136 -27.97 11.25 11.38
CA GLY A 136 -28.55 10.54 10.24
C GLY A 136 -27.68 10.52 8.97
N THR A 137 -26.59 11.27 8.95
CA THR A 137 -25.54 11.20 7.94
C THR A 137 -24.41 10.26 8.38
N ARG A 138 -23.77 9.63 7.39
CA ARG A 138 -22.59 8.79 7.60
C ARG A 138 -21.53 9.22 6.61
N GLN A 139 -20.36 9.55 7.13
CA GLN A 139 -19.21 9.93 6.34
C GLN A 139 -18.06 8.96 6.60
N PHE A 140 -17.33 8.61 5.55
CA PHE A 140 -16.07 7.88 5.67
C PHE A 140 -14.92 8.80 5.33
N LEU A 141 -13.81 8.64 6.03
CA LEU A 141 -12.58 9.38 5.78
C LEU A 141 -11.43 8.39 5.69
N LEU A 142 -10.78 8.34 4.54
CA LEU A 142 -9.48 7.72 4.37
C LEU A 142 -8.40 8.72 4.76
N TYR A 143 -7.52 8.30 5.65
CA TYR A 143 -6.32 9.02 6.00
C TYR A 143 -5.12 8.12 5.83
N ALA A 144 -4.08 8.61 5.16
CA ALA A 144 -2.80 7.92 5.06
C ALA A 144 -1.68 8.91 5.30
N ASP A 145 -0.62 8.52 5.99
CA ASP A 145 0.57 9.36 6.19
C ASP A 145 1.86 8.55 6.10
N ASP A 146 2.96 9.27 5.86
CA ASP A 146 4.32 8.75 5.88
C ASP A 146 5.01 9.03 7.24
N ALA A 147 6.30 8.75 7.28
CA ALA A 147 7.16 8.98 8.44
C ALA A 147 7.23 10.45 8.88
N GLN A 148 6.92 11.39 7.99
CA GLN A 148 6.93 12.81 8.27
C GLN A 148 5.58 13.31 8.80
N LEU A 149 4.62 12.40 9.05
CA LEU A 149 3.26 12.70 9.49
C LEU A 149 2.50 13.62 8.52
N LYS A 150 2.94 13.64 7.25
CA LYS A 150 2.35 14.43 6.19
C LYS A 150 1.36 13.57 5.42
N GLY A 151 0.09 13.64 5.80
CA GLY A 151 -0.92 12.75 5.24
C GLY A 151 -1.69 13.25 4.03
N ILE A 152 -2.42 12.32 3.40
CA ILE A 152 -3.52 12.53 2.46
C ILE A 152 -4.82 12.28 3.22
N ARG A 153 -5.82 13.15 3.04
CA ARG A 153 -7.16 13.00 3.60
C ARG A 153 -8.15 12.97 2.44
N GLN A 154 -8.89 11.87 2.31
CA GLN A 154 -9.89 11.70 1.27
C GLN A 154 -11.24 11.33 1.90
N PRO A 155 -12.24 12.22 1.85
CA PRO A 155 -13.63 11.85 2.10
C PRO A 155 -14.03 10.76 1.12
N MET A 156 -14.75 9.75 1.60
CA MET A 156 -15.20 8.63 0.77
C MET A 156 -16.68 8.34 1.00
N GLU A 157 -17.32 7.92 -0.08
CA GLU A 157 -18.64 7.32 -0.02
C GLU A 157 -18.58 5.89 0.53
N LEU A 158 -19.73 5.37 0.98
CA LEU A 158 -19.82 4.02 1.53
C LEU A 158 -19.35 2.95 0.52
N ASP A 159 -19.74 3.08 -0.74
CA ASP A 159 -19.41 2.10 -1.78
C ASP A 159 -17.94 2.15 -2.19
N GLU A 160 -17.33 3.34 -2.14
CA GLU A 160 -15.89 3.52 -2.29
C GLU A 160 -15.14 2.86 -1.14
N ALA A 161 -15.54 3.13 0.10
CA ALA A 161 -14.95 2.51 1.29
C ALA A 161 -15.03 0.98 1.23
N ARG A 162 -16.17 0.42 0.84
CA ARG A 162 -16.35 -1.04 0.64
C ARG A 162 -15.43 -1.58 -0.45
N THR A 163 -15.31 -0.85 -1.55
CA THR A 163 -14.46 -1.25 -2.67
C THR A 163 -12.99 -1.26 -2.28
N LEU A 164 -12.51 -0.21 -1.60
CA LEU A 164 -11.16 -0.15 -1.05
C LEU A 164 -10.88 -1.33 -0.12
N VAL A 165 -11.76 -1.58 0.86
CA VAL A 165 -11.61 -2.68 1.82
C VAL A 165 -11.52 -4.04 1.12
N ARG A 166 -12.40 -4.29 0.15
CA ARG A 166 -12.41 -5.52 -0.65
C ARG A 166 -11.13 -5.67 -1.46
N GLN A 167 -10.63 -4.59 -2.06
CA GLN A 167 -9.40 -4.61 -2.85
C GLN A 167 -8.16 -4.87 -1.98
N VAL A 168 -8.05 -4.21 -0.83
CA VAL A 168 -6.96 -4.46 0.12
C VAL A 168 -7.01 -5.90 0.62
N ARG A 169 -8.18 -6.42 1.00
CA ARG A 169 -8.33 -7.83 1.38
C ARG A 169 -7.91 -8.77 0.26
N ARG A 170 -8.33 -8.50 -0.99
CA ARG A 170 -7.97 -9.30 -2.16
C ARG A 170 -6.47 -9.28 -2.44
N ALA A 171 -5.83 -8.12 -2.30
CA ALA A 171 -4.40 -7.95 -2.53
C ALA A 171 -3.55 -8.58 -1.42
N ALA A 172 -4.04 -8.56 -0.17
CA ALA A 172 -3.40 -9.17 0.99
C ALA A 172 -3.57 -10.70 1.06
N THR A 173 -4.43 -11.29 0.22
CA THR A 173 -4.63 -12.74 0.19
C THR A 173 -3.71 -13.36 -0.87
N PRO A 174 -2.83 -14.32 -0.50
CA PRO A 174 -1.95 -14.97 -1.46
C PRO A 174 -2.77 -15.67 -2.55
N PRO A 175 -2.27 -15.72 -3.79
CA PRO A 175 -2.95 -16.43 -4.86
C PRO A 175 -3.10 -17.92 -4.48
N PRO A 176 -4.21 -18.57 -4.86
CA PRO A 176 -4.35 -20.01 -4.65
C PRO A 176 -3.19 -20.71 -5.36
N LYS A 177 -2.50 -21.61 -4.64
CA LYS A 177 -1.44 -22.44 -5.24
C LYS A 177 -2.06 -23.13 -6.47
N PRO A 178 -1.45 -23.06 -7.66
CA PRO A 178 -1.98 -23.76 -8.82
C PRO A 178 -2.03 -25.24 -8.44
N THR A 179 -3.24 -25.75 -8.20
CA THR A 179 -3.46 -27.19 -8.03
C THR A 179 -3.01 -27.79 -9.33
N SER A 180 -1.85 -28.46 -9.31
CA SER A 180 -1.32 -29.21 -10.44
C SER A 180 -2.44 -30.10 -10.93
N ARG A 181 -3.09 -29.67 -12.03
CA ARG A 181 -4.20 -30.39 -12.63
C ARG A 181 -3.58 -31.68 -13.09
N ARG A 182 -3.78 -32.74 -12.30
CA ARG A 182 -3.26 -34.09 -12.51
C ARG A 182 -3.69 -34.44 -13.92
N ARG A 183 -2.77 -34.36 -14.90
CA ARG A 183 -3.00 -34.83 -16.25
C ARG A 183 -3.35 -36.30 -16.08
N ARG A 184 -4.64 -36.63 -16.18
CA ARG A 184 -5.03 -38.03 -16.32
C ARG A 184 -4.50 -38.47 -17.69
N PRO A 185 -3.77 -39.59 -17.73
CA PRO A 185 -3.29 -40.17 -18.99
C PRO A 185 -4.46 -40.55 -19.90
#